data_AF-A0A1D8IJM0-F1
#
_entry.id   AF-A0A1D8IJM0-F1
#
_cell.length_a   1.000
_cell.length_b   1.000
_cell.length_c   1.000
_cell.angle_alpha   90.00
_cell.angle_beta   90.00
_cell.angle_gamma   90.00
#
_symmetry.space_group_name_H-M   'P 1'
#
loop_
_entity.id
_entity.type
_entity.pdbx_description
1 polymer ?
#
loop_
_entity_poly.entity_id
_entity_poly.type
_entity_poly.pdbx_seq_one_letter_code
_entity_poly.pdbx_strand_id
1 'polypeptide(L)'
;MALAIIALLVSIASLGFGIYQYRILDRVRRGEKSNNLLRIAYELQKRSEELRHKIGCTDDAPECEQLHTGVNEAADAIFAMVASSKGLSWTELNDMETRFLSLEQEVGLLYKQVTELSRFNEEVREYEKSQRRE
;
A
#
# COMPACT_ATOMS: atom_id res chain seq x y z
N MET A 1 18.57 2.77 -56.49
CA MET A 1 18.54 1.57 -55.62
C MET A 1 19.28 1.79 -54.30
N ALA A 2 20.54 2.27 -54.28
CA ALA A 2 21.30 2.47 -53.04
C ALA A 2 20.61 3.36 -51.98
N LEU A 3 20.00 4.49 -52.39
CA LEU A 3 19.28 5.38 -51.47
C LEU A 3 18.07 4.72 -50.78
N ALA A 4 17.35 3.84 -51.48
CA ALA A 4 16.21 3.12 -50.91
C ALA A 4 16.64 2.07 -49.87
N ILE A 5 17.78 1.41 -50.10
CA ILE A 5 18.37 0.45 -49.15
C ILE A 5 18.81 1.17 -47.87
N ILE A 6 19.46 2.33 -48.00
CA ILE A 6 19.87 3.15 -46.85
C ILE A 6 18.65 3.62 -46.05
N ALA A 7 17.60 4.12 -46.73
CA ALA A 7 16.37 4.54 -46.06
C ALA A 7 15.70 3.40 -45.27
N LEU A 8 15.69 2.19 -45.84
CA LEU A 8 15.12 1.01 -45.19
C LEU A 8 15.93 0.58 -43.96
N LEU A 9 17.27 0.65 -44.02
CA LEU A 9 18.15 0.38 -42.87
C LEU A 9 17.94 1.39 -41.74
N VAL A 10 17.81 2.68 -42.08
CA VAL A 10 17.52 3.74 -41.10
C VAL A 10 16.15 3.52 -40.44
N SER A 11 15.15 3.09 -41.21
CA SER A 11 13.81 2.79 -40.69
C SER A 11 13.79 1.57 -39.76
N ILE A 12 14.55 0.52 -40.07
CA ILE A 12 14.68 -0.64 -39.17
C ILE A 12 15.42 -0.25 -37.88
N ALA A 13 16.48 0.54 -38.01
CA ALA A 13 17.25 1.01 -36.85
C ALA A 13 16.40 1.90 -35.93
N SER A 14 15.59 2.82 -36.49
CA SER A 14 14.71 3.67 -35.69
C SER A 14 13.60 2.87 -35.00
N LEU A 15 13.05 1.85 -35.66
CA LEU A 15 12.07 0.95 -35.07
C LEU A 15 12.69 0.12 -33.92
N GLY A 16 13.90 -0.41 -34.11
CA GLY A 16 14.64 -1.12 -33.07
C GLY A 16 14.93 -0.24 -31.86
N PHE A 17 15.33 1.02 -32.09
CA PHE A 17 15.52 2.01 -31.03
C PHE A 17 14.22 2.33 -30.29
N GLY A 18 13.09 2.46 -31.01
CA GLY A 18 11.78 2.68 -30.41
C GLY A 18 11.35 1.52 -29.49
N ILE A 19 11.55 0.27 -29.92
CA ILE A 19 11.27 -0.91 -29.08
C ILE A 19 12.17 -0.93 -27.84
N TYR A 20 13.45 -0.57 -27.99
CA TYR A 20 14.39 -0.50 -26.89
C TYR A 20 13.98 0.56 -25.85
N GLN A 21 13.64 1.78 -26.31
CA GLN A 21 13.15 2.85 -25.45
C GLN A 21 11.86 2.43 -24.72
N TYR A 22 10.92 1.80 -25.42
CA TYR A 22 9.69 1.30 -24.82
C TYR A 22 9.96 0.29 -23.70
N ARG A 23 10.89 -0.65 -23.90
CA ARG A 23 11.27 -1.64 -22.87
C ARG A 23 11.93 -1.01 -21.65
N ILE A 24 12.78 -0.01 -21.84
CA ILE A 24 13.38 0.72 -20.72
C ILE A 24 12.30 1.50 -19.97
N LEU A 25 11.46 2.23 -20.68
CA LEU A 25 10.40 3.03 -20.08
C LEU A 25 9.44 2.15 -19.27
N ASP A 26 9.07 0.98 -19.81
CA ASP A 26 8.24 0.00 -19.10
C ASP A 26 8.89 -0.52 -17.82
N ARG A 27 10.20 -0.80 -17.84
CA ARG A 27 10.95 -1.19 -16.62
C ARG A 27 10.99 -0.06 -15.59
N VAL A 28 11.22 1.17 -16.03
CA VAL A 28 11.24 2.35 -15.15
C VAL A 28 9.88 2.55 -14.49
N ARG A 29 8.79 2.54 -15.26
CA ARG A 29 7.43 2.68 -14.74
C ARG A 29 7.06 1.59 -13.73
N ARG A 30 7.46 0.34 -14.00
CA ARG A 30 7.26 -0.75 -13.03
C ARG A 30 8.07 -0.55 -11.76
N GLY A 31 9.30 -0.05 -11.87
CA GLY A 31 10.13 0.31 -10.72
C GLY A 31 9.50 1.43 -9.87
N GLU A 32 9.02 2.50 -10.51
CA GLU A 32 8.31 3.60 -9.86
C GLU A 32 7.05 3.11 -9.13
N LYS A 33 6.23 2.29 -9.80
CA LYS A 33 5.04 1.70 -9.18
C LYS A 33 5.39 0.82 -7.99
N SER A 34 6.39 -0.05 -8.13
CA SER A 34 6.87 -0.89 -7.02
C SER A 34 7.30 -0.05 -5.83
N ASN A 35 8.07 1.02 -6.07
CA ASN A 35 8.52 1.93 -5.01
C ASN A 35 7.35 2.66 -4.33
N ASN A 36 6.34 3.07 -5.10
CA ASN A 36 5.12 3.64 -4.53
C ASN A 36 4.37 2.64 -3.65
N LEU A 37 4.25 1.38 -4.07
CA LEU A 37 3.63 0.32 -3.27
C LEU A 37 4.41 0.03 -1.98
N LEU A 38 5.75 0.05 -2.01
CA LEU A 38 6.56 -0.06 -0.79
C LEU A 38 6.28 1.07 0.19
N ARG A 39 6.14 2.30 -0.32
CA ARG A 39 5.80 3.45 0.51
C ARG A 39 4.42 3.29 1.14
N ILE A 40 3.42 2.89 0.36
CA ILE A 40 2.06 2.63 0.85
C ILE A 40 2.09 1.52 1.91
N ALA A 41 2.81 0.43 1.66
CA ALA A 41 2.96 -0.67 2.60
C ALA A 41 3.54 -0.22 3.94
N TYR A 42 4.61 0.58 3.91
CA TYR A 42 5.22 1.14 5.13
C TYR A 42 4.28 2.09 5.88
N GLU A 43 3.60 2.99 5.17
CA GLU A 43 2.63 3.91 5.77
C GLU A 43 1.44 3.15 6.40
N LEU A 44 0.95 2.11 5.73
CA LEU A 44 -0.14 1.27 6.20
C LEU A 44 0.27 0.45 7.43
N GLN A 45 1.47 -0.13 7.42
CA GLN A 45 2.03 -0.86 8.57
C GLN A 45 2.11 0.05 9.79
N LYS A 46 2.65 1.26 9.62
CA LYS A 46 2.71 2.26 10.68
C LYS A 46 1.32 2.61 11.24
N ARG A 47 0.34 2.88 10.37
CA ARG A 47 -1.04 3.17 10.79
C ARG A 47 -1.69 2.00 11.53
N SER A 48 -1.41 0.76 11.10
CA SER A 48 -1.92 -0.43 11.77
C SER A 48 -1.35 -0.58 13.18
N GLU A 49 -0.07 -0.25 13.38
CA GLU A 49 0.60 -0.28 14.69
C GLU A 49 0.07 0.82 15.62
N GLU A 50 -0.14 2.03 15.09
CA GLU A 50 -0.76 3.13 15.84
C GLU A 50 -2.19 2.76 16.29
N LEU A 51 -2.96 2.12 15.42
CA LEU A 51 -4.31 1.65 15.72
C LEU A 51 -4.29 0.55 16.78
N ARG A 52 -3.36 -0.40 16.68
CA ARG A 52 -3.15 -1.47 17.67
C ARG A 52 -2.82 -0.88 19.04
N HIS A 53 -1.92 0.08 19.11
CA HIS A 53 -1.61 0.79 20.35
C HIS A 53 -2.84 1.49 20.93
N LYS A 54 -3.67 2.12 20.08
CA LYS A 54 -4.89 2.81 20.52
C LYS A 54 -5.91 1.84 21.11
N ILE A 55 -6.10 0.68 20.47
CA ILE A 55 -7.03 -0.38 20.92
C ILE A 55 -6.53 -1.04 22.22
N GLY A 56 -5.23 -1.28 22.36
CA GLY A 56 -4.66 -1.78 23.62
C GLY A 56 -4.95 -0.89 24.84
N CYS A 57 -5.33 0.38 24.62
CA CYS A 57 -5.78 1.30 25.66
C CYS A 57 -7.31 1.33 25.89
N THR A 58 -8.12 0.66 25.07
CA THR A 58 -9.60 0.81 25.03
C THR A 58 -10.42 -0.48 25.18
N ASP A 59 -9.79 -1.60 25.55
CA ASP A 59 -10.28 -3.01 25.59
C ASP A 59 -9.97 -3.81 24.31
N ASP A 60 -9.60 -5.08 24.50
CA ASP A 60 -9.11 -5.99 23.44
C ASP A 60 -10.17 -6.18 22.33
N ALA A 61 -9.82 -5.76 21.11
CA ALA A 61 -10.57 -6.09 19.90
C ALA A 61 -9.82 -7.16 19.09
N PRO A 62 -10.26 -8.44 19.09
CA PRO A 62 -9.56 -9.53 18.41
C PRO A 62 -9.49 -9.33 16.88
N GLU A 63 -10.41 -8.56 16.32
CA GLU A 63 -10.45 -8.16 14.90
C GLU A 63 -9.24 -7.27 14.52
N CYS A 64 -8.67 -6.53 15.48
CA CYS A 64 -7.50 -5.69 15.25
C CYS A 64 -6.23 -6.50 15.01
N GLU A 65 -6.04 -7.60 15.73
CA GLU A 65 -4.85 -8.45 15.60
C GLU A 65 -4.84 -9.16 14.24
N GLN A 66 -6.01 -9.59 13.75
CA GLN A 66 -6.14 -10.17 12.41
C GLN A 66 -5.81 -9.15 11.33
N LEU A 67 -6.34 -7.92 11.44
CA LEU A 67 -6.07 -6.85 10.50
C LEU A 67 -4.58 -6.46 10.50
N HIS A 68 -4.00 -6.28 11.68
CA HIS A 68 -2.59 -5.94 11.84
C HIS A 68 -1.67 -7.02 11.25
N THR A 69 -1.97 -8.30 11.50
CA THR A 69 -1.24 -9.43 10.91
C THR A 69 -1.39 -9.41 9.38
N GLY A 70 -2.60 -9.20 8.86
CA GLY A 70 -2.84 -9.13 7.42
C GLY A 70 -2.12 -7.97 6.72
N VAL A 71 -1.98 -6.82 7.40
CA VAL A 71 -1.18 -5.68 6.93
C VAL A 71 0.31 -6.03 6.90
N ASN A 72 0.84 -6.63 7.97
CA ASN A 72 2.25 -7.04 8.03
C ASN A 72 2.57 -8.07 6.94
N GLU A 73 1.73 -9.09 6.76
CA GLU A 73 1.91 -10.09 5.71
C GLU A 73 1.88 -9.48 4.29
N ALA A 74 0.99 -8.51 4.04
CA ALA A 74 0.94 -7.81 2.77
C ALA A 74 2.18 -6.94 2.54
N ALA A 75 2.69 -6.27 3.58
CA ALA A 75 3.91 -5.47 3.52
C ALA A 75 5.15 -6.37 3.29
N ASP A 76 5.27 -7.46 4.03
CA ASP A 76 6.38 -8.42 3.87
C ASP A 76 6.38 -9.06 2.48
N ALA A 77 5.20 -9.34 1.92
CA ALA A 77 5.08 -9.86 0.56
C ALA A 77 5.67 -8.90 -0.49
N ILE A 78 5.37 -7.61 -0.42
CA ILE A 78 5.93 -6.64 -1.38
C ILE A 78 7.43 -6.42 -1.16
N PHE A 79 7.90 -6.40 0.10
CA PHE A 79 9.33 -6.31 0.40
C PHE A 79 10.09 -7.51 -0.16
N ALA A 80 9.60 -8.73 0.07
CA ALA A 80 10.21 -9.95 -0.44
C ALA A 80 10.21 -9.98 -1.98
N MET A 81 9.10 -9.56 -2.60
CA MET A 81 8.97 -9.49 -4.05
C MET A 81 10.00 -8.53 -4.66
N VAL A 82 10.11 -7.31 -4.13
CA VAL A 82 11.09 -6.32 -4.61
C VAL A 82 12.53 -6.77 -4.35
N ALA A 83 12.80 -7.33 -3.16
CA ALA A 83 14.13 -7.82 -2.78
C ALA A 83 14.59 -9.01 -3.64
N SER A 84 13.66 -9.83 -4.14
CA SER A 84 13.97 -11.00 -4.96
C SER A 84 14.57 -10.64 -6.34
N SER A 85 14.58 -9.36 -6.73
CA SER A 85 15.12 -8.83 -8.00
C SER A 85 14.54 -9.45 -9.28
N LYS A 86 13.53 -10.34 -9.15
CA LYS A 86 12.70 -10.75 -10.28
C LYS A 86 11.88 -9.55 -10.70
N GLY A 87 11.97 -9.17 -11.98
CA GLY A 87 11.18 -8.07 -12.51
C GLY A 87 9.69 -8.34 -12.31
N LEU A 88 9.05 -7.54 -11.47
CA LEU A 88 7.62 -7.66 -11.17
C LEU A 88 6.80 -7.44 -12.44
N SER A 89 5.76 -8.23 -12.62
CA SER A 89 4.78 -8.04 -13.67
C SER A 89 3.79 -6.93 -13.30
N TRP A 90 3.17 -6.31 -14.31
CA TRP A 90 2.11 -5.33 -14.07
C TRP A 90 0.91 -5.92 -13.32
N THR A 91 0.60 -7.20 -13.57
CA THR A 91 -0.48 -7.91 -12.90
C THR A 91 -0.19 -8.05 -11.40
N GLU A 92 1.00 -8.50 -11.02
CA GLU A 92 1.39 -8.62 -9.61
C GLU A 92 1.36 -7.26 -8.90
N LEU A 93 1.82 -6.20 -9.57
CA LEU A 93 1.78 -4.84 -9.01
C LEU A 93 0.35 -4.32 -8.82
N ASN A 94 -0.56 -4.61 -9.75
CA ASN A 94 -1.96 -4.20 -9.66
C ASN A 94 -2.73 -5.00 -8.59
N ASP A 95 -2.44 -6.29 -8.46
CA ASP A 95 -3.06 -7.15 -7.46
C ASP A 95 -2.66 -6.72 -6.05
N MET A 96 -1.37 -6.37 -5.86
CA MET A 96 -0.88 -5.81 -4.59
C MET A 96 -1.50 -4.44 -4.29
N GLU A 97 -1.59 -3.56 -5.29
CA GLU A 97 -2.27 -2.27 -5.12
C GLU A 97 -3.72 -2.43 -4.65
N THR A 98 -4.46 -3.35 -5.28
CA THR A 98 -5.85 -3.65 -4.91
C THR A 98 -5.93 -4.16 -3.47
N ARG A 99 -5.01 -5.04 -3.07
CA ARG A 99 -4.94 -5.55 -1.70
C ARG A 99 -4.64 -4.43 -0.70
N PHE A 100 -3.68 -3.54 -0.99
CA PHE A 100 -3.36 -2.42 -0.11
C PHE A 100 -4.52 -1.44 0.02
N LEU A 101 -5.26 -1.16 -1.05
CA LEU A 101 -6.45 -0.31 -1.00
C LEU A 101 -7.54 -0.89 -0.09
N SER A 102 -7.77 -2.21 -0.13
CA SER A 102 -8.70 -2.89 0.78
C SER A 102 -8.28 -2.72 2.23
N LEU A 103 -7.01 -3.04 2.53
CA LEU A 103 -6.48 -2.95 3.89
C LEU A 103 -6.45 -1.50 4.40
N GLU A 104 -6.17 -0.51 3.55
CA GLU A 104 -6.23 0.90 3.93
C GLU A 104 -7.65 1.32 4.33
N GLN A 105 -8.67 0.84 3.62
CA GLN A 105 -10.06 1.08 3.96
C GLN A 105 -10.42 0.43 5.30
N GLU A 106 -10.04 -0.83 5.51
CA GLU A 106 -10.29 -1.57 6.75
C GLU A 106 -9.64 -0.90 7.96
N VAL A 107 -8.35 -0.53 7.86
CA VAL A 107 -7.63 0.22 8.90
C VAL A 107 -8.30 1.57 9.17
N GLY A 108 -8.71 2.28 8.11
CA GLY A 108 -9.38 3.57 8.23
C GLY A 108 -10.75 3.47 8.92
N LEU A 109 -11.52 2.42 8.65
CA LEU A 109 -12.81 2.18 9.30
C LEU A 109 -12.63 1.86 10.78
N LEU A 110 -11.73 0.93 11.10
CA LEU A 110 -11.47 0.54 12.48
C LEU A 110 -10.92 1.71 13.30
N TYR A 111 -10.04 2.53 12.72
CA TYR A 111 -9.56 3.75 13.38
C TYR A 111 -10.70 4.72 13.75
N LYS A 112 -11.70 4.89 12.88
CA LYS A 112 -12.88 5.71 13.18
C LYS A 112 -13.70 5.12 14.31
N GLN A 113 -13.97 3.81 14.26
CA GLN A 113 -14.73 3.11 15.31
C GLN A 113 -14.08 3.27 16.69
N VAL A 114 -12.77 3.04 16.78
CA VAL A 114 -12.01 3.20 18.03
C VAL A 114 -12.03 4.65 18.52
N THR A 115 -12.00 5.61 17.60
CA THR A 115 -12.06 7.03 17.96
C THR A 115 -13.42 7.41 18.55
N GLU A 116 -14.52 6.95 17.94
CA GLU A 116 -15.86 7.17 18.48
C GLU A 116 -16.07 6.47 19.82
N LEU A 117 -15.57 5.23 19.97
CA LEU A 117 -15.63 4.52 21.25
C LEU A 117 -14.85 5.26 22.35
N SER A 118 -13.65 5.76 22.02
CA SER A 118 -12.85 6.56 22.94
C SER A 118 -13.60 7.82 23.39
N ARG A 119 -14.27 8.50 22.46
CA ARG A 119 -15.09 9.68 22.74
C ARG A 119 -16.26 9.34 23.66
N PHE A 120 -17.00 8.28 23.33
CA PHE A 120 -18.13 7.81 24.14
C PHE A 120 -17.70 7.48 25.58
N ASN A 121 -16.58 6.78 25.74
CA ASN A 121 -16.04 6.43 27.06
C ASN A 121 -15.69 7.67 27.88
N GLU A 122 -15.19 8.74 27.26
CA GLU A 122 -14.93 10.00 27.98
C GLU A 122 -16.22 10.71 28.37
N GLU A 123 -17.22 10.77 27.48
CA GLU A 123 -18.54 11.36 27.78
C GLU A 123 -19.22 10.63 28.96
N VAL A 124 -19.14 9.30 29.02
CA VAL A 124 -19.63 8.51 30.15
C VAL A 124 -18.86 8.83 31.44
N ARG A 125 -17.54 8.93 31.39
CA ARG A 125 -16.71 9.30 32.57
C ARG A 125 -17.03 10.69 33.08
N GLU A 126 -17.27 11.66 32.21
CA GLU A 126 -17.67 13.01 32.59
C GLU A 126 -19.05 13.02 33.26
N TYR A 127 -20.00 12.25 32.72
CA TYR A 127 -21.33 12.10 33.29
C TYR A 127 -21.31 11.41 34.67
N GLU A 128 -20.51 10.35 34.84
CA GLU A 128 -20.35 9.72 36.15
C GLU A 128 -19.71 10.66 37.18
N LYS A 129 -18.76 11.51 36.76
CA LYS A 129 -18.14 12.51 37.63
C LYS A 129 -19.13 13.59 38.06
N SER A 130 -20.07 13.99 37.19
CA SER A 130 -21.08 14.99 37.54
C SER A 130 -22.12 14.42 38.51
N GLN A 131 -22.57 13.17 38.32
CA GLN A 131 -23.51 12.53 39.24
C GLN A 131 -22.94 12.31 40.65
N ARG A 132 -21.64 12.07 40.81
CA ARG A 132 -21.01 11.90 42.14
C ARG A 132 -20.81 13.22 42.91
N ARG A 133 -21.03 14.38 42.28
CA ARG A 133 -20.87 15.71 42.89
C ARG A 133 -22.18 16.30 43.39
N GLU A 134 -23.32 15.67 43.08
CA GLU A 134 -24.64 15.92 43.69
C GLU A 134 -24.86 15.00 44.89
#